data_AF-A0A2E4H7B1-F1
#
_entry.id   AF-A0A2E4H7B1-F1
#
_cell.length_a   1.000
_cell.length_b   1.000
_cell.length_c   1.000
_cell.angle_alpha   90.00
_cell.angle_beta   90.00
_cell.angle_gamma   90.00
#
_symmetry.space_group_name_H-M   'P 1'
#
loop_
_entity.id
_entity.type
_entity.pdbx_description
1 polymer ?
#
loop_
_entity_poly.entity_id
_entity_poly.type
_entity_poly.pdbx_seq_one_letter_code
_entity_poly.pdbx_strand_id
1 'polypeptide(L)'
;MSRLLVQGLAGLALIAVFWSVSWLHLDPVGRHSFFGLWLGYILVVDAVVLWRRGESLLTRNPAGFVLMFVASAPLWWAFEGINQLTDNWHYLGVSHYSFLQYGLLATWNFSIVIPGVFETAELLSAFGVIRRFRHGPKLRLPGPTLVAISAFGVLMIPSMALWPRFVFPVAWMSLFLIVDPVNLALGRPSIASDLRRGDWGNVAALALGALVCGWFWEMWNFRALPKWEYTIPYLGFARVFEMPVLGYLGYLPFGLEVYAGYHFLAGWFNRLGTTSILVIEQPAGEPANRAT
;
A
#
# COMPACT_ATOMS: atom_id res chain seq x y z
N MET A 1 -26.31 -9.32 6.60
CA MET A 1 -26.22 -8.44 7.79
C MET A 1 -25.28 -8.97 8.87
N SER A 2 -25.28 -10.25 9.23
CA SER A 2 -24.42 -10.79 10.31
C SER A 2 -22.93 -10.60 10.08
N ARG A 3 -22.39 -10.95 8.90
CA ARG A 3 -20.95 -10.82 8.59
C ARG A 3 -20.46 -9.37 8.63
N LEU A 4 -21.23 -8.44 8.05
CA LEU A 4 -20.94 -7.00 8.08
C LEU A 4 -20.78 -6.48 9.51
N LEU A 5 -21.75 -6.80 10.38
CA LEU A 5 -21.74 -6.35 11.77
C LEU A 5 -20.58 -6.98 12.56
N VAL A 6 -20.36 -8.29 12.41
CA VAL A 6 -19.26 -8.99 13.11
C VAL A 6 -17.91 -8.40 12.72
N GLN A 7 -17.66 -8.23 11.42
CA GLN A 7 -16.40 -7.73 10.90
C GLN A 7 -16.16 -6.26 11.29
N GLY A 8 -17.16 -5.39 11.09
CA GLY A 8 -17.04 -3.98 11.44
C GLY A 8 -16.84 -3.76 12.93
N LEU A 9 -17.59 -4.47 13.79
CA LEU A 9 -17.43 -4.39 15.25
C LEU A 9 -16.10 -4.96 15.72
N ALA A 10 -15.65 -6.09 15.16
CA ALA A 10 -14.33 -6.64 15.45
C ALA A 10 -13.23 -5.64 15.06
N GLY A 11 -13.33 -5.02 13.89
CA GLY A 11 -12.38 -4.01 13.44
C GLY A 11 -12.35 -2.78 14.36
N LEU A 12 -13.51 -2.25 14.75
CA LEU A 12 -13.60 -1.13 15.69
C LEU A 12 -13.04 -1.48 17.07
N ALA A 13 -13.31 -2.69 17.57
CA ALA A 13 -12.77 -3.16 18.84
C ALA A 13 -11.24 -3.25 18.80
N LEU A 14 -10.67 -3.78 17.70
CA LEU A 14 -9.23 -3.84 17.49
C LEU A 14 -8.61 -2.44 17.48
N ILE A 15 -9.20 -1.49 16.74
CA ILE A 15 -8.73 -0.09 16.71
C ILE A 15 -8.77 0.50 18.13
N ALA A 16 -9.90 0.41 18.81
CA ALA A 16 -10.09 0.99 20.13
C ALA A 16 -9.08 0.45 21.15
N VAL A 17 -8.85 -0.86 21.15
CA VAL A 17 -7.90 -1.51 22.07
C VAL A 17 -6.46 -1.18 21.69
N PHE A 18 -6.05 -1.48 20.46
CA PHE A 18 -4.64 -1.39 20.08
C PHE A 18 -4.14 0.04 19.93
N TRP A 19 -4.98 0.99 19.51
CA TRP A 19 -4.62 2.40 19.55
C TRP A 19 -4.39 2.85 21.00
N SER A 20 -5.36 2.62 21.87
CA SER A 20 -5.28 3.06 23.28
C SER A 20 -4.07 2.47 23.98
N VAL A 21 -3.85 1.17 23.88
CA VAL A 21 -2.71 0.48 24.50
C VAL A 21 -1.38 0.98 23.93
N SER A 22 -1.30 1.27 22.63
CA SER A 22 -0.09 1.82 22.00
C SER A 22 0.28 3.19 22.54
N TRP A 23 -0.68 4.13 22.51
CA TRP A 23 -0.44 5.52 22.90
C TRP A 23 -0.35 5.74 24.42
N LEU A 24 -0.88 4.80 25.21
CA LEU A 24 -0.70 4.76 26.67
C LEU A 24 0.56 3.98 27.08
N HIS A 25 1.31 3.43 26.12
CA HIS A 25 2.52 2.64 26.36
C HIS A 25 2.32 1.47 27.34
N LEU A 26 1.18 0.77 27.22
CA LEU A 26 0.83 -0.35 28.11
C LEU A 26 1.55 -1.63 27.66
N ASP A 27 2.75 -1.85 28.20
CA ASP A 27 3.58 -3.01 27.90
C ASP A 27 3.04 -4.31 28.54
N PRO A 28 3.24 -5.48 27.88
CA PRO A 28 3.95 -5.67 26.61
C PRO A 28 3.08 -5.44 25.35
N VAL A 29 1.77 -5.29 25.51
CA VAL A 29 0.81 -5.28 24.38
C VAL A 29 1.01 -4.04 23.49
N GLY A 30 1.38 -2.90 24.06
CA GLY A 30 1.64 -1.66 23.34
C GLY A 30 2.74 -1.78 22.28
N ARG A 31 3.78 -2.56 22.53
CA ARG A 31 4.88 -2.82 21.59
C ARG A 31 4.50 -3.71 20.40
N HIS A 32 3.38 -4.42 20.50
CA HIS A 32 2.90 -5.35 19.48
C HIS A 32 1.57 -4.91 18.88
N SER A 33 1.14 -3.67 19.14
CA SER A 33 -0.19 -3.18 18.80
C SER A 33 -0.37 -2.85 17.32
N PHE A 34 0.73 -2.56 16.61
CA PHE A 34 0.69 -1.99 15.26
C PHE A 34 -0.08 -2.86 14.26
N PHE A 35 0.22 -4.16 14.20
CA PHE A 35 -0.53 -5.09 13.35
C PHE A 35 -2.01 -5.16 13.73
N GLY A 36 -2.33 -5.27 15.02
CA GLY A 36 -3.72 -5.39 15.48
C GLY A 36 -4.54 -4.15 15.14
N LEU A 37 -3.94 -2.96 15.26
CA LEU A 37 -4.52 -1.68 14.89
C LEU A 37 -4.84 -1.61 13.39
N TRP A 38 -3.87 -1.96 12.54
CA TRP A 38 -4.05 -1.96 11.10
C TRP A 38 -5.01 -3.04 10.60
N LEU A 39 -4.98 -4.23 11.20
CA LEU A 39 -5.98 -5.25 10.93
C LEU A 39 -7.38 -4.73 11.26
N GLY A 40 -7.52 -4.00 12.38
CA GLY A 40 -8.76 -3.32 12.74
C GLY A 40 -9.24 -2.35 11.66
N TYR A 41 -8.34 -1.49 11.17
CA TYR A 41 -8.63 -0.58 10.06
C TYR A 41 -9.07 -1.30 8.79
N ILE A 42 -8.32 -2.31 8.35
CA ILE A 42 -8.61 -3.13 7.17
C ILE A 42 -10.01 -3.73 7.26
N LEU A 43 -10.36 -4.32 8.41
CA LEU A 43 -11.68 -4.94 8.60
C LEU A 43 -12.82 -3.92 8.61
N VAL A 44 -12.61 -2.74 9.21
CA VAL A 44 -13.61 -1.65 9.17
C VAL A 44 -13.82 -1.17 7.75
N VAL A 45 -12.74 -0.91 7.01
CA VAL A 45 -12.84 -0.42 5.63
C VAL A 45 -13.52 -1.44 4.72
N ASP A 46 -13.12 -2.71 4.79
CA ASP A 46 -13.74 -3.79 4.02
C ASP A 46 -15.23 -3.93 4.37
N ALA A 47 -15.60 -3.80 5.65
CA ALA A 47 -17.00 -3.80 6.08
C ALA A 47 -17.78 -2.63 5.48
N VAL A 48 -17.21 -1.42 5.45
CA VAL A 48 -17.87 -0.25 4.83
C VAL A 48 -18.05 -0.46 3.32
N VAL A 49 -17.06 -1.04 2.64
CA VAL A 49 -17.17 -1.41 1.22
C VAL A 49 -18.27 -2.45 1.01
N LEU A 50 -18.29 -3.50 1.82
CA LEU A 50 -19.30 -4.56 1.80
C LEU A 50 -20.71 -3.99 1.99
N TRP A 51 -20.88 -3.05 2.93
CA TRP A 51 -22.14 -2.34 3.13
C TRP A 51 -22.54 -1.52 1.90
N ARG A 52 -21.57 -0.84 1.28
CA ARG A 52 -21.83 0.08 0.16
C ARG A 52 -22.12 -0.64 -1.16
N ARG A 53 -21.43 -1.75 -1.43
CA ARG A 53 -21.43 -2.47 -2.72
C ARG A 53 -22.11 -3.84 -2.68
N GLY A 54 -22.33 -4.42 -1.50
CA GLY A 54 -22.82 -5.79 -1.35
C GLY A 54 -21.72 -6.85 -1.43
N GLU A 55 -20.51 -6.47 -1.82
CA GLU A 55 -19.29 -7.28 -1.84
C GLU A 55 -18.07 -6.41 -1.49
N SER A 56 -17.01 -7.03 -0.99
CA SER A 56 -15.70 -6.43 -0.68
C SER A 56 -14.57 -7.35 -1.14
N LEU A 57 -13.31 -6.91 -1.03
CA LEU A 57 -12.13 -7.73 -1.33
C LEU A 57 -12.17 -9.07 -0.57
N LEU A 58 -12.45 -9.03 0.74
CA LEU A 58 -12.51 -10.22 1.58
C LEU A 58 -13.62 -11.18 1.14
N THR A 59 -14.82 -10.68 0.84
CA THR A 59 -15.93 -11.58 0.46
C THR A 59 -15.81 -12.10 -0.97
N ARG A 60 -15.23 -11.30 -1.88
CA ARG A 60 -15.08 -11.64 -3.30
C ARG A 60 -13.99 -12.68 -3.52
N ASN A 61 -12.86 -12.54 -2.83
CA ASN A 61 -11.73 -13.44 -2.97
C ASN A 61 -10.96 -13.60 -1.65
N PRO A 62 -11.43 -14.43 -0.71
CA PRO A 62 -10.78 -14.61 0.59
C PRO A 62 -9.33 -15.08 0.49
N ALA A 63 -9.03 -15.97 -0.47
CA ALA A 63 -7.67 -16.45 -0.67
C ALA A 63 -6.76 -15.34 -1.23
N GLY A 64 -7.24 -14.55 -2.19
CA GLY A 64 -6.53 -13.39 -2.71
C GLY A 64 -6.33 -12.30 -1.65
N PHE A 65 -7.30 -12.16 -0.74
CA PHE A 65 -7.22 -11.27 0.41
C PHE A 65 -6.10 -11.68 1.38
N VAL A 66 -6.01 -12.96 1.75
CA VAL A 66 -4.89 -13.48 2.56
C VAL A 66 -3.56 -13.32 1.82
N LEU A 67 -3.54 -13.54 0.50
CA LEU A 67 -2.34 -13.36 -0.30
C LEU A 67 -1.80 -11.93 -0.29
N MET A 68 -2.65 -10.91 -0.09
CA MET A 68 -2.18 -9.53 0.11
C MET A 68 -1.25 -9.42 1.32
N PHE A 69 -1.59 -10.07 2.44
CA PHE A 69 -0.75 -10.06 3.64
C PHE A 69 0.58 -10.77 3.41
N VAL A 70 0.55 -11.92 2.73
CA VAL A 70 1.74 -12.70 2.39
C VAL A 70 2.66 -11.94 1.44
N ALA A 71 2.12 -11.26 0.42
CA ALA A 71 2.89 -10.48 -0.54
C ALA A 71 3.43 -9.17 0.05
N SER A 72 2.79 -8.64 1.09
CA SER A 72 3.12 -7.32 1.66
C SER A 72 4.47 -7.32 2.37
N ALA A 73 4.79 -8.35 3.15
CA ALA A 73 6.04 -8.38 3.88
C ALA A 73 7.30 -8.44 2.97
N PRO A 74 7.38 -9.32 1.95
CA PRO A 74 8.50 -9.33 1.01
C PRO A 74 8.67 -7.99 0.28
N LEU A 75 7.56 -7.35 -0.10
CA LEU A 75 7.59 -6.05 -0.75
C LEU A 75 8.20 -4.99 0.17
N TRP A 76 7.76 -4.92 1.43
CA TRP A 76 8.32 -3.96 2.37
C TRP A 76 9.79 -4.24 2.72
N TRP A 77 10.19 -5.50 2.83
CA TRP A 77 11.61 -5.85 2.99
C TRP A 77 12.48 -5.38 1.82
N ALA A 78 11.94 -5.27 0.60
CA ALA A 78 12.66 -4.65 -0.52
C ALA A 78 12.89 -3.14 -0.26
N PHE A 79 11.91 -2.43 0.30
CA PHE A 79 12.05 -1.04 0.73
C PHE A 79 13.05 -0.89 1.87
N GLU A 80 13.09 -1.80 2.85
CA GLU A 80 14.14 -1.83 3.87
C GLU A 80 15.54 -2.02 3.25
N GLY A 81 15.65 -2.83 2.20
CA GLY A 81 16.87 -2.95 1.41
C GLY A 81 17.30 -1.64 0.74
N ILE A 82 16.35 -0.89 0.16
CA ILE A 82 16.58 0.44 -0.40
C ILE A 82 16.94 1.44 0.72
N ASN A 83 16.31 1.31 1.88
CA ASN A 83 16.59 2.17 3.02
C ASN A 83 18.03 2.00 3.53
N GLN A 84 18.61 0.81 3.46
CA GLN A 84 20.03 0.62 3.77
C GLN A 84 20.97 1.41 2.85
N LEU A 85 20.51 1.81 1.65
CA LEU A 85 21.28 2.67 0.74
C LEU A 85 21.08 4.16 1.02
N THR A 86 19.92 4.55 1.58
CA THR A 86 19.48 5.94 1.67
C THR A 86 19.46 6.51 3.08
N ASP A 87 19.31 5.65 4.10
CA ASP A 87 19.15 5.99 5.52
C ASP A 87 18.02 7.00 5.77
N ASN A 88 16.91 6.85 5.03
CA ASN A 88 15.78 7.77 5.05
C ASN A 88 14.90 7.62 6.29
N TRP A 89 14.79 6.41 6.85
CA TRP A 89 14.05 6.13 8.08
C TRP A 89 14.80 5.17 8.99
N HIS A 90 14.56 5.29 10.30
CA HIS A 90 15.12 4.38 11.29
C HIS A 90 14.09 4.09 12.38
N TYR A 91 14.18 2.89 12.96
CA TYR A 91 13.25 2.45 14.00
C TYR A 91 13.81 2.71 15.40
N LEU A 92 13.00 3.32 16.25
CA LEU A 92 13.28 3.54 17.67
C LEU A 92 12.59 2.48 18.53
N GLY A 93 13.20 2.15 19.66
CA GLY A 93 12.66 1.17 20.60
C GLY A 93 12.74 -0.28 20.10
N VAL A 94 13.75 -0.59 19.28
CA VAL A 94 13.98 -1.95 18.74
C VAL A 94 15.29 -2.60 19.19
N SER A 95 16.14 -1.87 19.91
CA SER A 95 17.49 -2.31 20.30
C SER A 95 17.53 -3.51 21.25
N HIS A 96 16.43 -3.80 21.95
CA HIS A 96 16.32 -4.95 22.86
C HIS A 96 15.91 -6.25 22.16
N TYR A 97 15.55 -6.21 20.88
CA TYR A 97 15.19 -7.42 20.13
C TYR A 97 16.45 -8.09 19.55
N SER A 98 16.49 -9.42 19.62
CA SER A 98 17.46 -10.18 18.81
C SER A 98 17.15 -10.02 17.32
N PHE A 99 18.12 -10.29 16.46
CA PHE A 99 17.95 -10.24 15.00
C PHE A 99 16.73 -11.06 14.54
N LEU A 100 16.55 -12.27 15.08
CA LEU A 100 15.41 -13.14 14.74
C LEU A 100 14.08 -12.56 15.25
N GLN A 101 14.05 -12.05 16.48
CA GLN A 101 12.84 -11.43 17.04
C GLN A 101 12.42 -10.20 16.24
N TYR A 102 13.37 -9.34 15.90
CA TYR A 102 13.13 -8.17 15.05
C TYR A 102 12.61 -8.62 13.68
N GLY A 103 13.29 -9.58 13.03
CA GLY A 103 12.89 -10.08 11.71
C GLY A 103 11.47 -10.62 11.68
N LEU A 104 11.06 -11.42 12.67
CA LEU A 104 9.71 -11.97 12.77
C LEU A 104 8.66 -10.88 13.05
N LEU A 105 8.93 -9.98 14.01
CA LEU A 105 7.99 -8.91 14.38
C LEU A 105 7.83 -7.88 13.25
N ALA A 106 8.94 -7.49 12.61
CA ALA A 106 8.94 -6.61 11.46
C ALA A 106 8.17 -7.24 10.29
N THR A 107 8.43 -8.51 9.95
CA THR A 107 7.69 -9.24 8.91
C THR A 107 6.19 -9.27 9.20
N TRP A 108 5.80 -9.51 10.46
CA TRP A 108 4.41 -9.47 10.88
C TRP A 108 3.79 -8.09 10.67
N ASN A 109 4.44 -7.02 11.12
CA ASN A 109 3.97 -5.65 10.95
C ASN A 109 3.97 -5.19 9.48
N PHE A 110 4.92 -5.64 8.66
CA PHE A 110 5.00 -5.30 7.24
C PHE A 110 3.91 -5.96 6.39
N SER A 111 3.21 -6.96 6.92
CA SER A 111 2.17 -7.67 6.20
C SER A 111 0.88 -6.84 5.97
N ILE A 112 0.73 -5.67 6.59
CA ILE A 112 -0.51 -4.87 6.52
C ILE A 112 -0.54 -3.83 5.40
N VAL A 113 0.59 -3.59 4.74
CA VAL A 113 0.76 -2.46 3.82
C VAL A 113 -0.11 -2.62 2.56
N ILE A 114 0.01 -3.74 1.85
CA ILE A 114 -0.83 -4.01 0.67
C ILE A 114 -2.31 -4.02 1.04
N PRO A 115 -2.78 -4.81 2.04
CA PRO A 115 -4.19 -4.81 2.41
C PRO A 115 -4.72 -3.42 2.77
N GLY A 116 -3.99 -2.63 3.55
CA GLY A 116 -4.43 -1.28 3.95
C GLY A 116 -4.63 -0.36 2.75
N VAL A 117 -3.68 -0.34 1.81
CA VAL A 117 -3.78 0.48 0.58
C VAL A 117 -4.90 -0.01 -0.33
N PHE A 118 -5.03 -1.32 -0.54
CA PHE A 118 -6.02 -1.90 -1.45
C PHE A 118 -7.44 -1.70 -0.95
N GLU A 119 -7.69 -1.93 0.34
CA GLU A 119 -8.99 -1.66 0.97
C GLU A 119 -9.37 -0.18 0.84
N THR A 120 -8.42 0.71 1.13
CA THR A 120 -8.67 2.16 1.05
C THR A 120 -8.91 2.61 -0.38
N ALA A 121 -8.19 2.04 -1.36
CA ALA A 121 -8.42 2.30 -2.77
C ALA A 121 -9.80 1.78 -3.23
N GLU A 122 -10.23 0.60 -2.76
CA GLU A 122 -11.59 0.10 -3.04
C GLU A 122 -12.66 0.98 -2.39
N LEU A 123 -12.46 1.45 -1.15
CA LEU A 123 -13.35 2.38 -0.48
C LEU A 123 -13.55 3.67 -1.28
N LEU A 124 -12.47 4.31 -1.70
CA LEU A 124 -12.54 5.53 -2.52
C LEU A 124 -13.27 5.28 -3.84
N SER A 125 -13.08 4.09 -4.43
CA SER A 125 -13.78 3.65 -5.62
C SER A 125 -15.27 3.41 -5.34
N ALA A 126 -15.63 2.88 -4.17
CA ALA A 126 -17.00 2.58 -3.75
C ALA A 126 -17.86 3.83 -3.54
N PHE A 127 -17.24 4.93 -3.13
CA PHE A 127 -17.89 6.24 -3.00
C PHE A 127 -17.76 7.11 -4.26
N GLY A 128 -17.20 6.58 -5.35
CA GLY A 128 -17.12 7.28 -6.63
C GLY A 128 -16.13 8.44 -6.68
N VAL A 129 -15.24 8.58 -5.68
CA VAL A 129 -14.24 9.66 -5.58
C VAL A 129 -13.35 9.71 -6.83
N ILE A 130 -13.07 8.54 -7.40
CA ILE A 130 -12.15 8.40 -8.52
C ILE A 130 -12.85 8.41 -9.89
N ARG A 131 -14.20 8.42 -9.94
CA ARG A 131 -14.98 8.21 -11.18
C ARG A 131 -14.56 9.13 -12.32
N ARG A 132 -14.18 10.37 -12.01
CA ARG A 132 -13.71 11.38 -12.99
C ARG A 132 -12.40 11.01 -13.69
N PHE A 133 -11.58 10.14 -13.09
CA PHE A 133 -10.29 9.74 -13.64
C PHE A 133 -10.37 8.53 -14.58
N ARG A 134 -11.55 7.91 -14.75
CA ARG A 134 -11.69 6.73 -15.61
C ARG A 134 -11.51 6.99 -17.11
N HIS A 135 -11.61 8.26 -17.54
CA HIS A 135 -11.56 8.65 -18.94
C HIS A 135 -10.44 9.67 -19.15
N GLY A 136 -9.20 9.20 -19.06
CA GLY A 136 -8.01 10.01 -19.35
C GLY A 136 -7.42 9.74 -20.73
N PRO A 137 -6.31 10.40 -21.07
CA PRO A 137 -5.61 10.15 -22.32
C PRO A 137 -5.08 8.71 -22.38
N LYS A 138 -5.19 8.08 -23.56
CA LYS A 138 -4.62 6.77 -23.83
C LYS A 138 -3.12 6.90 -24.08
N LEU A 139 -2.31 6.19 -23.30
CA LEU A 139 -0.86 6.21 -23.48
C LEU A 139 -0.42 5.10 -24.44
N ARG A 140 0.38 5.47 -25.44
CA ARG A 140 1.05 4.50 -26.31
C ARG A 140 2.34 4.06 -25.64
N LEU A 141 2.34 2.84 -25.10
CA LEU A 141 3.49 2.24 -24.42
C LEU A 141 4.00 1.04 -25.22
N PRO A 142 4.69 1.22 -26.36
CA PRO A 142 5.22 0.10 -27.15
C PRO A 142 6.34 -0.63 -26.38
N GLY A 143 6.68 -1.84 -26.83
CA GLY A 143 7.70 -2.69 -26.19
C GLY A 143 9.01 -1.97 -25.87
N PRO A 144 9.64 -1.23 -26.82
CA PRO A 144 10.86 -0.48 -26.56
C PRO A 144 10.73 0.57 -25.45
N THR A 145 9.58 1.25 -25.37
CA THR A 145 9.30 2.24 -24.31
C THR A 145 9.21 1.56 -22.95
N LEU A 146 8.55 0.40 -22.86
CA LEU A 146 8.47 -0.37 -21.62
C LEU A 146 9.84 -0.85 -21.16
N VAL A 147 10.68 -1.33 -22.08
CA VAL A 147 12.07 -1.71 -21.77
C VAL A 147 12.87 -0.52 -21.27
N ALA A 148 12.73 0.65 -21.91
CA ALA A 148 13.41 1.88 -21.47
C ALA A 148 12.94 2.33 -20.07
N ILE A 149 11.64 2.24 -19.78
CA ILE A 149 11.07 2.55 -18.46
C ILE A 149 11.65 1.60 -17.39
N SER A 150 11.66 0.29 -17.65
CA SER A 150 12.24 -0.68 -16.71
C SER A 150 13.73 -0.49 -16.53
N ALA A 151 14.49 -0.24 -17.60
CA ALA A 151 15.92 0.05 -17.51
C ALA A 151 16.18 1.31 -16.66
N PHE A 152 15.38 2.36 -16.85
CA PHE A 152 15.47 3.57 -16.04
C PHE A 152 15.18 3.31 -14.56
N GLY A 153 14.14 2.52 -14.24
CA GLY A 153 13.86 2.08 -12.87
C GLY A 153 15.01 1.26 -12.26
N VAL A 154 15.66 0.38 -13.02
CA VAL A 154 16.84 -0.37 -12.55
C VAL A 154 18.01 0.58 -12.26
N LEU A 155 18.26 1.57 -13.12
CA LEU A 155 19.33 2.55 -12.94
C LEU A 155 19.11 3.47 -11.72
N MET A 156 17.86 3.64 -11.27
CA MET A 156 17.55 4.40 -10.07
C MET A 156 18.15 3.77 -8.81
N ILE A 157 18.17 2.43 -8.71
CA ILE A 157 18.70 1.74 -7.52
C ILE A 157 20.17 2.07 -7.23
N PRO A 158 21.14 1.85 -8.14
CA PRO A 158 22.53 2.22 -7.89
C PRO A 158 22.71 3.73 -7.74
N SER A 159 21.88 4.56 -8.40
CA SER A 159 21.97 6.02 -8.24
C SER A 159 21.63 6.47 -6.82
N MET A 160 20.75 5.77 -6.11
CA MET A 160 20.47 6.01 -4.69
C MET A 160 21.67 5.68 -3.81
N ALA A 161 22.49 4.68 -4.16
CA ALA A 161 23.72 4.38 -3.44
C ALA A 161 24.82 5.44 -3.70
N LEU A 162 24.88 6.00 -4.91
CA LEU A 162 25.87 7.01 -5.29
C LEU A 162 25.54 8.41 -4.74
N TRP A 163 24.27 8.79 -4.75
CA TRP A 163 23.81 10.12 -4.32
C TRP A 163 22.56 10.05 -3.42
N PRO A 164 22.63 9.35 -2.28
CA PRO A 164 21.46 9.11 -1.42
C PRO A 164 20.81 10.40 -0.98
N ARG A 165 21.59 11.45 -0.69
CA ARG A 165 21.07 12.74 -0.20
C ARG A 165 20.15 13.49 -1.17
N PHE A 166 20.23 13.19 -2.47
CA PHE A 166 19.47 13.91 -3.51
C PHE A 166 18.50 13.01 -4.25
N VAL A 167 18.88 11.75 -4.45
CA VAL A 167 18.15 10.82 -5.32
C VAL A 167 17.18 9.95 -4.52
N PHE A 168 17.20 10.00 -3.19
CA PHE A 168 16.26 9.23 -2.36
C PHE A 168 14.76 9.30 -2.75
N PRO A 169 14.20 10.39 -3.33
CA PRO A 169 12.78 10.40 -3.69
C PRO A 169 12.42 9.36 -4.74
N VAL A 170 13.38 8.91 -5.56
CA VAL A 170 13.13 7.89 -6.58
C VAL A 170 12.89 6.50 -5.99
N ALA A 171 13.22 6.29 -4.71
CA ALA A 171 12.92 5.05 -3.99
C ALA A 171 11.44 4.67 -4.14
N TRP A 172 10.56 5.67 -4.06
CA TRP A 172 9.10 5.54 -4.10
C TRP A 172 8.52 5.39 -5.52
N MET A 173 9.37 5.24 -6.54
CA MET A 173 8.96 5.02 -7.94
C MET A 173 9.79 3.94 -8.67
N SER A 174 10.98 3.61 -8.14
CA SER A 174 11.90 2.66 -8.77
C SER A 174 11.29 1.26 -8.98
N LEU A 175 10.64 0.69 -7.96
CA LEU A 175 10.08 -0.66 -8.07
C LEU A 175 8.89 -0.69 -9.01
N PHE A 176 8.06 0.36 -9.02
CA PHE A 176 6.95 0.49 -9.96
C PHE A 176 7.44 0.46 -11.42
N LEU A 177 8.45 1.27 -11.75
CA LEU A 177 8.99 1.34 -13.13
C LEU A 177 9.65 0.03 -13.57
N ILE A 178 10.22 -0.74 -12.62
CA ILE A 178 10.79 -2.06 -12.90
C ILE A 178 9.69 -3.09 -13.12
N VAL A 179 8.73 -3.16 -12.19
CA VAL A 179 7.85 -4.32 -12.03
C VAL A 179 6.56 -4.21 -12.85
N ASP A 180 5.99 -3.02 -13.02
CA ASP A 180 4.73 -2.85 -13.76
C ASP A 180 4.84 -3.24 -15.24
N PRO A 181 5.93 -2.87 -15.97
CA PRO A 181 6.14 -3.37 -17.33
C PRO A 181 6.29 -4.89 -17.42
N VAL A 182 6.89 -5.53 -16.40
CA VAL A 182 7.02 -6.99 -16.32
C VAL A 182 5.64 -7.63 -16.14
N ASN A 183 4.80 -7.08 -15.26
CA ASN A 183 3.42 -7.54 -15.11
C ASN A 183 2.65 -7.46 -16.43
N LEU A 184 2.77 -6.33 -17.14
CA LEU A 184 2.14 -6.15 -18.44
C LEU A 184 2.64 -7.18 -19.47
N ALA A 185 3.95 -7.42 -19.53
CA ALA A 185 4.55 -8.41 -20.44
C ALA A 185 4.10 -9.84 -20.11
N LEU A 186 3.84 -10.14 -18.84
CA LEU A 186 3.34 -11.43 -18.37
C LEU A 186 1.80 -11.56 -18.44
N GLY A 187 1.09 -10.56 -19.00
CA GLY A 187 -0.37 -10.57 -19.10
C GLY A 187 -1.08 -10.42 -17.75
N ARG A 188 -0.39 -9.93 -16.72
CA ARG A 188 -0.94 -9.71 -15.36
C ARG A 188 -1.55 -8.30 -15.27
N PRO A 189 -2.43 -8.05 -14.28
CA PRO A 189 -2.90 -6.70 -14.00
C PRO A 189 -1.72 -5.74 -13.78
N SER A 190 -1.81 -4.57 -14.40
CA SER A 190 -0.74 -3.56 -14.44
C SER A 190 -1.32 -2.19 -14.75
N ILE A 191 -0.73 -1.15 -14.16
CA ILE A 191 -1.10 0.24 -14.41
C ILE A 191 -0.85 0.61 -15.86
N ALA A 192 0.25 0.15 -16.46
CA ALA A 192 0.53 0.36 -17.88
C ALA A 192 -0.58 -0.22 -18.79
N SER A 193 -1.24 -1.32 -18.40
CA SER A 193 -2.40 -1.85 -19.13
C SER A 193 -3.60 -0.90 -19.03
N ASP A 194 -3.86 -0.35 -17.84
CA ASP A 194 -4.95 0.59 -17.58
C ASP A 194 -4.75 1.90 -18.38
N LEU A 195 -3.53 2.44 -18.34
CA LEU A 195 -3.11 3.65 -19.07
C LEU A 195 -3.20 3.48 -20.59
N ARG A 196 -2.89 2.29 -21.13
CA ARG A 196 -3.11 1.98 -22.56
C ARG A 196 -4.58 2.04 -22.96
N ARG A 197 -5.48 1.68 -22.05
CA ARG A 197 -6.94 1.78 -22.25
C ARG A 197 -7.49 3.18 -21.97
N GLY A 198 -6.70 4.06 -21.33
CA GLY A 198 -7.10 5.40 -20.90
C GLY A 198 -7.87 5.40 -19.57
N ASP A 199 -7.82 4.30 -18.82
CA ASP A 199 -8.41 4.22 -17.49
C ASP A 199 -7.38 4.64 -16.43
N TRP A 200 -7.54 5.83 -15.85
CA TRP A 200 -6.69 6.31 -14.76
C TRP A 200 -7.34 6.12 -13.39
N GLY A 201 -8.45 5.37 -13.32
CA GLY A 201 -9.18 5.10 -12.09
C GLY A 201 -8.30 4.43 -11.03
N ASN A 202 -7.59 3.37 -11.41
CA ASN A 202 -6.68 2.67 -10.50
C ASN A 202 -5.50 3.54 -10.05
N VAL A 203 -4.93 4.35 -10.95
CA VAL A 203 -3.86 5.30 -10.59
C VAL A 203 -4.34 6.25 -9.49
N ALA A 204 -5.51 6.86 -9.67
CA ALA A 204 -6.07 7.77 -8.68
C ALA A 204 -6.46 7.07 -7.38
N ALA A 205 -7.09 5.89 -7.47
CA ALA A 205 -7.53 5.12 -6.31
C ALA A 205 -6.36 4.68 -5.42
N LEU A 206 -5.28 4.19 -6.04
CA LEU A 206 -4.09 3.74 -5.33
C LEU A 206 -3.29 4.92 -4.75
N ALA A 207 -3.10 5.98 -5.53
CA ALA A 207 -2.37 7.16 -5.05
C ALA A 207 -3.09 7.83 -3.86
N LEU A 208 -4.41 8.01 -3.96
CA LEU A 208 -5.21 8.58 -2.87
C LEU A 208 -5.36 7.61 -1.71
N GLY A 209 -5.50 6.30 -1.98
CA GLY A 209 -5.58 5.27 -0.96
C GLY A 209 -4.31 5.21 -0.12
N ALA A 210 -3.15 5.21 -0.79
CA ALA A 210 -1.86 5.28 -0.13
C ALA A 210 -1.64 6.60 0.62
N LEU A 211 -2.13 7.74 0.12
CA LEU A 211 -2.07 9.01 0.84
C LEU A 211 -2.89 8.99 2.13
N VAL A 212 -4.11 8.42 2.09
CA VAL A 212 -4.94 8.23 3.28
C VAL A 212 -4.28 7.27 4.25
N CYS A 213 -3.72 6.15 3.78
CA CYS A 213 -2.94 5.25 4.62
C CYS A 213 -1.72 5.96 5.22
N GLY A 214 -1.03 6.79 4.43
CA GLY A 214 0.06 7.66 4.87
C GLY A 214 -0.32 8.54 6.04
N TRP A 215 -1.47 9.21 5.96
CA TRP A 215 -1.99 9.97 7.09
C TRP A 215 -2.13 9.12 8.37
N PHE A 216 -2.73 7.93 8.27
CA PHE A 216 -2.91 7.05 9.43
C PHE A 216 -1.61 6.42 9.93
N TRP A 217 -0.69 6.06 9.04
CA TRP A 217 0.65 5.58 9.38
C TRP A 217 1.36 6.61 10.25
N GLU A 218 1.41 7.86 9.78
CA GLU A 218 2.06 8.95 10.49
C GLU A 218 1.36 9.30 11.81
N MET A 219 0.03 9.35 11.81
CA MET A 219 -0.75 9.61 13.01
C MET A 219 -0.51 8.54 14.08
N TRP A 220 -0.66 7.25 13.76
CA TRP A 220 -0.52 6.17 14.73
C TRP A 220 0.91 5.98 15.19
N ASN A 221 1.89 6.23 14.33
CA ASN A 221 3.31 6.20 14.65
C ASN A 221 3.75 7.28 15.64
N PHE A 222 3.09 8.45 15.64
CA PHE A 222 3.51 9.64 16.39
C PHE A 222 3.79 9.39 17.89
N ARG A 223 2.94 8.59 18.56
CA ARG A 223 3.08 8.21 19.97
C ARG A 223 3.35 6.72 20.16
N ALA A 224 3.66 5.97 19.11
CA ALA A 224 3.92 4.54 19.24
C ALA A 224 5.32 4.27 19.81
N LEU A 225 5.50 3.10 20.42
CA LEU A 225 6.80 2.50 20.69
C LEU A 225 6.67 0.98 20.46
N PRO A 226 7.48 0.36 19.58
CA PRO A 226 8.44 0.99 18.67
C PRO A 226 7.78 1.91 17.64
N LYS A 227 8.54 2.87 17.11
CA LYS A 227 8.13 3.84 16.07
C LYS A 227 9.24 4.02 15.03
N TRP A 228 8.92 4.59 13.87
CA TRP A 228 9.91 5.05 12.91
C TRP A 228 10.03 6.58 12.94
N GLU A 229 11.23 7.08 12.68
CA GLU A 229 11.49 8.50 12.45
C GLU A 229 12.25 8.70 11.14
N TYR A 230 12.00 9.86 10.52
CA TYR A 230 12.52 10.17 9.19
C TYR A 230 13.74 11.09 9.24
N THR A 231 14.78 10.69 8.52
CA THR A 231 15.95 11.51 8.21
C THR A 231 15.88 11.90 6.74
N ILE A 232 15.08 12.93 6.41
CA ILE A 232 14.92 13.39 5.03
C ILE A 232 15.83 14.59 4.76
N PRO A 233 16.87 14.44 3.92
CA PRO A 233 17.77 15.54 3.56
C PRO A 233 16.99 16.74 3.02
N TYR A 234 17.30 17.94 3.51
CA TYR A 234 16.76 19.22 3.05
C TYR A 234 15.25 19.45 3.27
N LEU A 235 14.48 18.45 3.69
CA LEU A 235 13.03 18.52 3.84
C LEU A 235 12.56 18.37 5.29
N GLY A 236 13.45 18.40 6.30
CA GLY A 236 13.10 18.16 7.70
C GLY A 236 12.19 19.19 8.40
N PHE A 237 11.57 20.12 7.67
CA PHE A 237 10.72 21.19 8.18
C PHE A 237 9.22 20.91 7.98
N ALA A 238 8.35 21.71 8.62
CA ALA A 238 6.89 21.63 8.50
C ALA A 238 6.35 20.19 8.62
N ARG A 239 6.68 19.53 9.74
CA ARG A 239 6.23 18.15 9.99
C ARG A 239 4.77 18.10 10.39
N VAL A 240 4.06 17.12 9.86
CA VAL A 240 2.76 16.67 10.34
C VAL A 240 2.99 15.27 10.89
N PHE A 241 2.88 15.12 12.21
CA PHE A 241 3.43 13.98 12.94
C PHE A 241 4.95 13.82 12.68
N GLU A 242 5.43 12.66 12.26
CA GLU A 242 6.87 12.43 11.99
C GLU A 242 7.31 12.84 10.59
N MET A 243 6.38 12.94 9.64
CA MET A 243 6.69 13.19 8.24
C MET A 243 6.61 14.69 7.88
N PRO A 244 7.61 15.25 7.19
CA PRO A 244 7.47 16.54 6.52
C PRO A 244 6.30 16.56 5.54
N VAL A 245 5.59 17.69 5.41
CA VAL A 245 4.44 17.82 4.47
C VAL A 245 4.79 17.36 3.05
N LEU A 246 5.99 17.70 2.56
CA LEU A 246 6.45 17.28 1.22
C LEU A 246 6.71 15.77 1.13
N GLY A 247 7.01 15.12 2.25
CA GLY A 247 7.17 13.68 2.33
C GLY A 247 5.88 12.92 1.98
N TYR A 248 4.71 13.49 2.27
CA TYR A 248 3.42 12.88 1.91
C TYR A 248 3.22 12.72 0.41
N LEU A 249 3.92 13.49 -0.43
CA LEU A 249 3.89 13.33 -1.88
C LEU A 249 4.46 11.97 -2.33
N GLY A 250 5.34 11.36 -1.51
CA GLY A 250 5.87 10.02 -1.76
C GLY A 250 4.80 8.92 -1.71
N TYR A 251 3.70 9.12 -0.95
CA TYR A 251 2.62 8.13 -0.90
C TYR A 251 1.88 8.00 -2.24
N LEU A 252 1.88 9.04 -3.08
CA LEU A 252 1.19 9.03 -4.37
C LEU A 252 1.78 7.97 -5.33
N PRO A 253 3.09 7.98 -5.66
CA PRO A 253 3.69 6.91 -6.46
C PRO A 253 3.82 5.60 -5.66
N PHE A 254 3.96 5.65 -4.33
CA PHE A 254 4.01 4.46 -3.48
C PHE A 254 2.78 3.55 -3.66
N GLY A 255 1.57 4.12 -3.77
CA GLY A 255 0.38 3.32 -4.06
C GLY A 255 0.48 2.50 -5.35
N LEU A 256 1.17 3.02 -6.37
CA LEU A 256 1.42 2.30 -7.63
C LEU A 256 2.47 1.19 -7.46
N GLU A 257 3.49 1.43 -6.64
CA GLU A 257 4.50 0.42 -6.28
C GLU A 257 3.86 -0.77 -5.57
N VAL A 258 2.98 -0.50 -4.62
CA VAL A 258 2.23 -1.50 -3.86
C VAL A 258 1.40 -2.38 -4.81
N TYR A 259 0.72 -1.75 -5.77
CA TYR A 259 -0.08 -2.49 -6.76
C TYR A 259 0.77 -3.34 -7.70
N ALA A 260 1.81 -2.77 -8.29
CA ALA A 260 2.71 -3.50 -9.18
C ALA A 260 3.42 -4.64 -8.44
N GLY A 261 3.91 -4.38 -7.23
CA GLY A 261 4.55 -5.36 -6.36
C GLY A 261 3.62 -6.51 -5.99
N TYR A 262 2.38 -6.21 -5.58
CA TYR A 262 1.38 -7.24 -5.30
C TYR A 262 1.17 -8.16 -6.50
N HIS A 263 0.86 -7.60 -7.67
CA HIS A 263 0.53 -8.41 -8.85
C HIS A 263 1.73 -9.22 -9.37
N PHE A 264 2.94 -8.70 -9.17
CA PHE A 264 4.15 -9.44 -9.48
C PHE A 264 4.32 -10.65 -8.57
N LEU A 265 4.24 -10.45 -7.26
CA LEU A 265 4.39 -11.50 -6.25
C LEU A 265 3.24 -12.51 -6.33
N ALA A 266 1.99 -12.03 -6.32
CA ALA A 266 0.79 -12.86 -6.42
C ALA A 266 0.76 -13.69 -7.71
N GLY A 267 1.26 -13.14 -8.81
CA GLY A 267 1.36 -13.86 -10.09
C GLY A 267 2.32 -15.05 -10.06
N TRP A 268 3.28 -15.12 -9.12
CA TRP A 268 4.08 -16.31 -8.87
C TRP A 268 3.28 -17.39 -8.14
N PHE A 269 2.48 -17.01 -7.16
CA PHE A 269 1.60 -17.93 -6.43
C PHE A 269 0.45 -18.46 -7.29
N ASN A 270 -0.12 -17.63 -8.17
CA ASN A 270 -1.19 -18.05 -9.09
C ASN A 270 -0.74 -19.16 -10.07
N ARG A 271 0.52 -19.14 -10.53
CA ARG A 271 1.08 -20.21 -11.38
C ARG A 271 1.11 -21.58 -10.69
N LEU A 272 1.01 -21.61 -9.36
CA LEU A 272 0.90 -22.85 -8.57
C LEU A 272 -0.55 -23.35 -8.46
N GLY A 273 -1.53 -22.70 -9.11
CA GLY A 273 -2.93 -23.13 -9.20
C GLY A 273 -3.78 -22.86 -7.95
N THR A 274 -3.27 -22.11 -6.97
CA THR A 274 -3.86 -22.01 -5.63
C THR A 274 -4.77 -20.81 -5.39
N THR A 275 -4.72 -19.74 -6.19
CA THR A 275 -5.49 -18.50 -5.90
C THR A 275 -5.66 -17.59 -7.12
N SER A 276 -6.86 -17.03 -7.36
CA SER A 276 -7.05 -15.97 -8.37
C SER A 276 -6.46 -14.64 -7.88
N ILE A 277 -5.83 -13.88 -8.77
CA ILE A 277 -5.23 -12.59 -8.43
C ILE A 277 -6.35 -11.60 -8.07
N LEU A 278 -6.26 -10.97 -6.90
CA LEU A 278 -7.23 -9.99 -6.45
C LEU A 278 -7.01 -8.67 -7.19
N VAL A 279 -8.08 -8.10 -7.75
CA VAL A 279 -8.05 -6.84 -8.50
C VAL A 279 -9.00 -5.87 -7.82
N ILE A 280 -8.58 -4.61 -7.69
CA ILE A 280 -9.46 -3.53 -7.23
C ILE A 280 -10.49 -3.29 -8.33
N GLU A 281 -11.75 -3.61 -8.06
CA GLU A 281 -12.82 -3.36 -9.01
C GLU A 281 -13.26 -1.91 -8.95
N GLN A 282 -13.21 -1.29 -10.13
CA GLN A 282 -13.83 0.00 -10.35
C GLN A 282 -15.31 -0.21 -10.61
N PRO A 283 -16.21 0.57 -9.97
CA PRO A 283 -17.63 0.36 -10.13
C PRO A 283 -17.98 0.50 -11.61
N ALA A 284 -18.77 -0.42 -12.16
CA ALA A 284 -19.32 -0.25 -13.49
C ALA A 284 -19.97 1.14 -13.57
N GLY A 285 -19.72 1.88 -14.65
CA GLY A 285 -20.38 3.16 -14.83
C GLY A 285 -21.88 2.93 -14.69
N GLU A 286 -22.56 3.67 -13.82
CA GLU A 286 -24.02 3.69 -13.81
C GLU A 286 -24.50 3.85 -15.25
N PRO A 287 -25.44 3.02 -15.73
CA PRO A 287 -26.03 3.28 -17.03
C PRO A 287 -26.59 4.70 -17.01
N ALA A 288 -26.18 5.49 -17.99
CA ALA A 288 -26.70 6.84 -18.18
C ALA A 288 -28.24 6.77 -18.17
N ASN A 289 -28.86 7.50 -17.25
CA ASN A 289 -30.30 7.75 -17.16
C ASN A 289 -31.22 6.53 -16.95
N ARG A 290 -31.80 6.43 -15.76
CA ARG A 290 -33.26 6.25 -15.68
C ARG A 290 -33.86 7.59 -15.29
N ALA A 291 -34.08 8.40 -16.31
CA ALA A 291 -35.10 9.43 -16.24
C ALA A 291 -36.46 8.70 -16.18
N THR A 292 -37.12 8.79 -15.03
CA THR A 292 -38.57 8.66 -14.88
C THR A 292 -38.98 9.61 -13.77
#